data_AF-A0A7C7KU78-F1
#
_entry.id   AF-A0A7C7KU78-F1
#
_cell.length_a   1.000
_cell.length_b   1.000
_cell.length_c   1.000
_cell.angle_alpha   90.00
_cell.angle_beta   90.00
_cell.angle_gamma   90.00
#
_symmetry.space_group_name_H-M   'P 1'
#
loop_
_entity.id
_entity.type
_entity.pdbx_description
1 polymer ?
#
loop_
_entity_poly.entity_id
_entity_poly.type
_entity_poly.pdbx_seq_one_letter_code
_entity_poly.pdbx_strand_id
1 'polypeptide(L)'
;MMKPKVIIVSEVSIDGKLTLAKGISSKELMSLMDEDANKYLHQIRDLCDAILVGAETIRTDNPSLTVRYVEGKNPIRVIPTNSLNFPEERNIFNTKKAKTIIVTSQKAYENKKDFVEKLKRKNVEFLICGEDKVDFKN
;
A
#
# COMPACT_ATOMS: atom_id res chain seq x y z
N MET A 1 -14.29 11.43 17.86
CA MET A 1 -13.40 10.29 17.47
C MET A 1 -12.03 10.86 17.11
N MET A 2 -10.94 10.27 17.60
CA MET A 2 -9.58 10.73 17.28
C MET A 2 -9.24 10.32 15.84
N LYS A 3 -8.72 11.25 15.03
CA LYS A 3 -8.22 10.95 13.67
C LYS A 3 -6.74 10.56 13.77
N PRO A 4 -6.24 9.63 12.94
CA PRO A 4 -4.82 9.32 12.90
C PRO A 4 -3.98 10.55 12.53
N LYS A 5 -2.79 10.67 13.11
CA LYS A 5 -1.78 11.61 12.60
C LYS A 5 -1.27 11.09 11.26
N VAL A 6 -1.25 11.93 10.24
CA VAL A 6 -0.83 11.55 8.89
C VAL A 6 0.52 12.18 8.57
N ILE A 7 1.45 11.34 8.12
CA ILE A 7 2.74 11.75 7.56
C ILE A 7 2.71 11.38 6.09
N ILE A 8 3.02 12.34 5.21
CA ILE A 8 3.18 12.09 3.77
C ILE A 8 4.68 12.08 3.49
N VAL A 9 5.14 11.01 2.84
CA VAL A 9 6.53 10.85 2.41
C VAL A 9 6.52 10.48 0.94
N SER A 10 7.42 11.08 0.19
CA SER A 10 7.64 10.74 -1.22
C SER A 10 9.07 11.03 -1.59
N GLU A 11 9.65 10.19 -2.44
CA GLU A 11 10.81 10.55 -3.24
C GLU A 11 10.33 11.15 -4.55
N VAL A 12 11.01 12.18 -5.03
CA VAL A 12 10.71 12.84 -6.30
C VAL A 12 12.00 13.21 -7.01
N SER A 13 11.97 13.25 -8.33
CA SER A 13 13.01 13.92 -9.12
C SER A 13 13.02 15.43 -8.85
N ILE A 14 14.09 16.12 -9.27
CA ILE A 14 14.25 17.58 -9.10
C ILE A 14 13.11 18.39 -9.77
N ASP A 15 12.49 17.85 -10.82
CA ASP A 15 11.34 18.42 -11.52
C ASP A 15 9.98 17.88 -11.01
N GLY A 16 9.98 17.20 -9.86
CA GLY A 16 8.77 16.80 -9.12
C GLY A 16 8.06 15.55 -9.65
N LYS A 17 8.77 14.63 -10.33
CA LYS A 17 8.19 13.39 -10.85
C LYS A 17 8.36 12.24 -9.86
N LEU A 18 7.32 11.40 -9.79
CA LEU A 18 7.30 10.16 -9.00
C LEU A 18 7.76 8.93 -9.79
N THR A 19 7.67 9.00 -11.12
CA THR A 19 8.01 7.94 -12.07
C THR A 19 8.58 8.56 -13.34
N LEU A 20 9.37 7.80 -14.11
CA LEU A 20 9.93 8.29 -15.37
C LEU A 20 8.86 8.53 -16.46
N ALA A 21 7.78 7.74 -16.45
CA ALA A 21 6.62 7.94 -17.29
C ALA A 21 5.36 7.33 -16.65
N LYS A 22 4.19 7.59 -17.23
CA LYS A 22 2.92 7.03 -16.77
C LYS A 22 2.94 5.49 -16.91
N GLY A 23 2.58 4.80 -15.83
CA GLY A 23 2.52 3.32 -15.81
C GLY A 23 3.86 2.64 -15.59
N ILE A 24 4.96 3.40 -15.48
CA ILE A 24 6.28 2.89 -15.16
C ILE A 24 6.46 2.81 -13.64
N SER A 25 7.22 1.82 -13.18
CA SER A 25 7.47 1.63 -11.75
C SER A 25 8.29 2.78 -11.18
N SER A 26 7.95 3.24 -9.96
CA SER A 26 8.79 4.23 -9.27
C SER A 26 10.16 3.67 -8.90
N LYS A 27 10.32 2.33 -8.86
CA LYS A 27 11.58 1.65 -8.56
C LYS A 27 12.74 2.05 -9.47
N GLU A 28 12.45 2.49 -10.69
CA GLU A 28 13.48 3.00 -11.61
C GLU A 28 14.13 4.27 -11.09
N LEU A 29 13.38 5.12 -10.40
CA LEU A 29 13.92 6.29 -9.68
C LEU A 29 14.50 5.87 -8.33
N MET A 30 13.81 4.99 -7.57
CA MET A 30 14.26 4.57 -6.24
C MET A 30 15.63 3.87 -6.27
N SER A 31 15.99 3.20 -7.37
CA SER A 31 17.28 2.53 -7.51
C SER A 31 18.49 3.48 -7.52
N LEU A 32 18.24 4.78 -7.73
CA LEU A 32 19.24 5.84 -7.68
C LEU A 32 19.48 6.37 -6.26
N MET A 33 18.66 5.97 -5.29
CA MET A 33 18.80 6.39 -3.90
C MET A 33 19.94 5.68 -3.20
N ASP A 34 20.62 6.40 -2.31
CA ASP A 34 21.65 5.83 -1.45
C ASP A 34 21.06 5.04 -0.26
N GLU A 35 21.95 4.42 0.50
CA GLU A 35 21.59 3.60 1.65
C GLU A 35 20.96 4.43 2.78
N ASP A 36 21.42 5.67 2.98
CA ASP A 36 20.94 6.53 4.06
C ASP A 36 19.50 6.98 3.82
N ALA A 37 19.15 7.31 2.57
CA ALA A 37 17.78 7.61 2.20
C ALA A 37 16.87 6.37 2.37
N ASN A 38 17.35 5.18 2.02
CA ASN A 38 16.62 3.94 2.27
C ASN A 38 16.40 3.66 3.77
N LYS A 39 17.41 3.88 4.61
CA LYS A 39 17.29 3.78 6.08
C LYS A 39 16.27 4.77 6.62
N TYR A 40 16.33 6.03 6.18
CA TYR A 40 15.41 7.08 6.61
C TYR A 40 13.93 6.73 6.34
N LEU A 41 13.61 6.28 5.12
CA LEU A 41 12.24 5.83 4.79
C LEU A 41 11.78 4.68 5.69
N HIS A 42 12.69 3.76 6.01
CA HIS A 42 12.37 2.60 6.82
C HIS A 42 12.25 2.93 8.31
N GLN A 43 12.97 3.94 8.82
CA GLN A 43 12.74 4.52 10.14
C GLN A 43 11.35 5.14 10.23
N ILE A 44 10.91 5.89 9.21
CA ILE A 44 9.54 6.44 9.19
C ILE A 44 8.49 5.32 9.19
N ARG A 45 8.74 4.22 8.48
CA ARG A 45 7.82 3.07 8.50
C ARG A 45 7.72 2.42 9.89
N ASP A 46 8.82 2.33 10.63
CA ASP A 46 8.83 1.81 12.01
C ASP A 46 8.06 2.72 12.98
N LEU A 47 8.15 4.03 12.80
CA LEU A 47 7.44 5.02 13.61
C LEU A 47 5.91 5.07 13.37
N CYS A 48 5.42 4.39 12.33
CA CYS A 48 4.02 4.44 11.92
C CYS A 48 3.29 3.13 12.26
N ASP A 49 2.06 3.26 12.78
CA ASP A 49 1.19 2.09 12.99
C ASP A 49 0.71 1.46 11.66
N ALA A 50 0.59 2.29 10.62
CA ALA A 50 0.10 1.89 9.31
C ALA A 50 0.79 2.65 8.17
N ILE A 51 0.91 1.99 7.02
CA ILE A 51 1.32 2.57 5.74
C ILE A 51 0.18 2.44 4.74
N LEU A 52 -0.20 3.56 4.12
CA LEU A 52 -1.26 3.62 3.12
C LEU A 52 -0.65 3.86 1.74
N VAL A 53 -0.98 3.00 0.77
CA VAL A 53 -0.51 3.12 -0.61
C VAL A 53 -1.64 2.76 -1.57
N GLY A 54 -1.81 3.54 -2.64
CA GLY A 54 -2.84 3.30 -3.65
C GLY A 54 -2.61 1.99 -4.42
N ALA A 55 -3.69 1.36 -4.88
CA ALA A 55 -3.63 0.09 -5.56
C ALA A 55 -2.81 0.08 -6.87
N GLU A 56 -2.61 1.24 -7.52
CA GLU A 56 -1.78 1.31 -8.73
C GLU A 56 -0.32 1.03 -8.42
N THR A 57 0.22 1.61 -7.36
CA THR A 57 1.58 1.30 -6.87
C THR A 57 1.74 -0.18 -6.53
N ILE A 58 0.68 -0.84 -6.03
CA ILE A 58 0.71 -2.30 -5.82
C ILE A 58 0.79 -3.05 -7.14
N ARG A 59 0.09 -2.57 -8.17
CA ARG A 59 0.12 -3.16 -9.53
C ARG A 59 1.46 -2.94 -10.22
N THR A 60 2.05 -1.76 -10.14
CA THR A 60 3.30 -1.44 -10.85
C THR A 60 4.53 -1.91 -10.09
N ASP A 61 4.61 -1.64 -8.78
CA ASP A 61 5.86 -1.76 -8.04
C ASP A 61 5.95 -3.06 -7.24
N ASN A 62 4.81 -3.73 -6.98
CA ASN A 62 4.73 -4.92 -6.12
C ASN A 62 5.54 -4.76 -4.80
N PRO A 63 5.32 -3.69 -4.01
CA PRO A 63 6.11 -3.44 -2.81
C PRO A 63 5.73 -4.41 -1.69
N SER A 64 6.67 -4.70 -0.79
CA SER A 64 6.35 -5.47 0.42
C SER A 64 5.76 -4.61 1.53
N LEU A 65 6.08 -3.31 1.52
CA LEU A 65 5.67 -2.32 2.52
C LEU A 65 6.03 -2.73 3.96
N THR A 66 7.27 -3.21 4.14
CA THR A 66 7.86 -3.67 5.41
C THR A 66 9.07 -2.81 5.79
N VAL A 67 9.45 -2.84 7.06
CA VAL A 67 10.75 -2.36 7.58
C VAL A 67 11.82 -3.44 7.28
N ARG A 68 13.01 -3.03 6.83
CA ARG A 68 14.05 -3.93 6.25
C ARG A 68 15.47 -3.39 6.34
N TYR A 69 15.65 -2.07 6.24
CA TYR A 69 16.97 -1.44 6.31
C TYR A 69 17.33 -0.91 7.71
N VAL A 70 16.43 -1.06 8.68
CA VAL A 70 16.64 -0.77 10.10
C VAL A 70 15.92 -1.82 10.94
N GLU A 71 16.27 -1.90 12.23
CA GLU A 71 15.46 -2.64 13.21
C GLU A 71 14.14 -1.90 13.44
N GLY A 72 13.04 -2.64 13.53
CA GLY A 72 11.73 -2.05 13.71
C GLY A 72 10.57 -3.00 13.45
N LYS A 73 9.36 -2.53 13.71
CA LYS A 73 8.10 -3.27 13.51
C LYS A 73 7.52 -2.94 12.14
N ASN A 74 6.93 -3.96 11.50
CA ASN A 74 6.22 -3.73 10.25
C ASN A 74 4.88 -3.03 10.51
N PRO A 75 4.58 -1.92 9.81
CA PRO A 75 3.29 -1.27 9.90
C PRO A 75 2.18 -2.12 9.28
N ILE A 76 0.93 -1.87 9.66
CA ILE A 76 -0.24 -2.39 8.96
C ILE A 76 -0.25 -1.81 7.54
N ARG A 77 -0.44 -2.66 6.53
CA ARG A 77 -0.55 -2.22 5.14
C ARG A 77 -2.01 -1.91 4.81
N VAL A 78 -2.30 -0.68 4.42
CA VAL A 78 -3.65 -0.22 4.06
C VAL A 78 -3.70 0.13 2.57
N ILE A 79 -4.56 -0.55 1.82
CA ILE A 79 -4.61 -0.42 0.35
C ILE A 79 -6.02 -0.02 -0.09
N PRO A 80 -6.30 1.27 -0.32
CA PRO A 80 -7.54 1.70 -0.94
C PRO A 80 -7.61 1.32 -2.42
N THR A 81 -8.77 0.84 -2.87
CA THR A 81 -9.03 0.47 -4.25
C THR A 81 -10.53 0.51 -4.60
N ASN A 82 -10.85 0.89 -5.84
CA ASN A 82 -12.22 0.87 -6.37
C ASN A 82 -12.49 -0.31 -7.30
N SER A 83 -11.51 -1.18 -7.56
CA SER A 83 -11.64 -2.27 -8.54
C SER A 83 -11.34 -3.66 -8.00
N LEU A 84 -10.61 -3.75 -6.88
CA LEU A 84 -9.99 -4.98 -6.37
C LEU A 84 -9.15 -5.72 -7.43
N ASN A 85 -8.80 -5.05 -8.54
CA ASN A 85 -8.01 -5.65 -9.61
C ASN A 85 -6.53 -5.63 -9.22
N PHE A 86 -6.07 -6.73 -8.63
CA PHE A 86 -4.67 -6.97 -8.32
C PHE A 86 -4.22 -8.24 -9.05
N PRO A 87 -2.98 -8.28 -9.55
CA PRO A 87 -2.34 -9.53 -9.93
C PRO A 87 -2.35 -10.50 -8.75
N GLU A 88 -2.56 -11.78 -9.02
CA GLU A 88 -2.81 -12.78 -7.96
C GLU A 88 -1.64 -12.91 -6.97
N GLU A 89 -0.43 -12.62 -7.46
CA GLU A 89 0.82 -12.70 -6.73
C GLU A 89 1.38 -11.30 -6.48
N ARG A 90 1.09 -10.79 -5.29
CA ARG A 90 1.65 -9.54 -4.78
C ARG A 90 2.21 -9.75 -3.37
N ASN A 91 3.33 -9.11 -3.10
CA ASN A 91 4.03 -9.19 -1.82
C ASN A 91 3.17 -8.75 -0.63
N ILE A 92 2.21 -7.86 -0.88
CA ILE A 92 1.22 -7.42 0.11
C ILE A 92 0.26 -8.53 0.58
N PHE A 93 0.14 -9.63 -0.15
CA PHE A 93 -0.67 -10.79 0.25
C PHE A 93 0.09 -11.79 1.12
N ASN A 94 1.39 -11.60 1.36
CA ASN A 94 2.13 -12.35 2.37
C ASN A 94 1.85 -11.74 3.75
N THR A 95 0.75 -12.14 4.38
CA THR A 95 0.28 -11.60 5.67
C THR A 95 1.08 -12.10 6.87
N LYS A 96 1.91 -13.14 6.70
CA LYS A 96 2.88 -13.57 7.72
C LYS A 96 3.95 -12.51 7.99
N LYS A 97 4.23 -11.62 7.01
CA LYS A 97 5.22 -10.54 7.15
C LYS A 97 4.65 -9.29 7.79
N ALA A 98 3.41 -8.93 7.45
CA ALA A 98 2.71 -7.77 7.99
C ALA A 98 1.21 -7.91 7.77
N LYS A 99 0.40 -7.35 8.67
CA LYS A 99 -1.06 -7.30 8.49
C LYS A 99 -1.43 -6.49 7.25
N THR A 100 -2.45 -6.92 6.51
CA THR A 100 -2.93 -6.23 5.31
C THR A 100 -4.42 -5.99 5.39
N ILE A 101 -4.83 -4.74 5.21
CA ILE A 101 -6.21 -4.30 5.11
C ILE A 101 -6.42 -3.69 3.72
N ILE A 102 -7.35 -4.24 2.95
CA ILE A 102 -7.81 -3.65 1.71
C ILE A 102 -9.06 -2.82 2.01
N VAL A 103 -9.01 -1.53 1.69
CA VAL A 103 -10.18 -0.65 1.79
C VAL A 103 -10.82 -0.56 0.41
N THR A 104 -12.11 -0.87 0.31
CA THR A 104 -12.80 -0.93 -0.97
C THR A 104 -14.23 -0.43 -0.84
N SER A 105 -14.84 -0.06 -1.97
CA SER A 105 -16.27 0.26 -2.03
C SER A 105 -17.14 -1.00 -1.98
N GLN A 106 -18.39 -0.88 -1.55
CA GLN A 106 -19.40 -1.95 -1.56
C GLN A 106 -19.51 -2.62 -2.95
N LYS A 107 -19.66 -1.80 -4.01
CA LYS A 107 -19.77 -2.28 -5.39
C LYS A 107 -18.61 -3.15 -5.84
N ALA A 108 -17.37 -2.70 -5.61
CA ALA A 108 -16.19 -3.47 -5.97
C ALA A 108 -16.08 -4.78 -5.17
N TYR A 109 -16.41 -4.74 -3.88
CA TYR A 109 -16.41 -5.92 -3.01
C TYR A 109 -17.41 -6.98 -3.52
N GLU A 110 -18.62 -6.56 -3.90
CA GLU A 110 -19.66 -7.45 -4.44
C GLU A 110 -19.31 -8.01 -5.81
N ASN A 111 -18.71 -7.20 -6.69
CA ASN A 111 -18.33 -7.62 -8.05
C ASN A 111 -17.15 -8.60 -8.09
N LYS A 112 -16.42 -8.75 -6.98
CA LYS A 112 -15.18 -9.56 -6.91
C LYS A 112 -15.19 -10.55 -5.74
N LYS A 113 -16.36 -11.06 -5.34
CA LYS A 113 -16.53 -11.98 -4.20
C LYS A 113 -15.55 -13.15 -4.18
N ASP A 114 -15.37 -13.87 -5.29
CA ASP A 114 -14.46 -15.02 -5.35
C ASP A 114 -13.00 -14.62 -5.05
N PHE A 115 -12.57 -13.47 -5.58
CA PHE A 115 -11.24 -12.94 -5.33
C PHE A 115 -11.08 -12.48 -3.87
N VAL A 116 -12.10 -11.83 -3.31
CA VAL A 116 -12.14 -11.46 -1.88
C VAL A 116 -12.00 -12.69 -1.00
N GLU A 117 -12.78 -13.75 -1.25
CA GLU A 117 -12.74 -14.98 -0.47
C GLU A 117 -11.38 -15.69 -0.58
N LYS A 118 -10.76 -15.69 -1.77
CA LYS A 118 -9.38 -16.19 -1.95
C LYS A 118 -8.37 -15.42 -1.08
N LEU A 119 -8.52 -14.09 -0.97
CA LEU A 119 -7.62 -13.26 -0.17
C LEU A 119 -7.90 -13.36 1.35
N LYS A 120 -9.16 -13.50 1.76
CA LYS A 120 -9.51 -13.76 3.17
C LYS A 120 -8.87 -15.04 3.69
N ARG A 121 -8.79 -16.10 2.88
CA ARG A 121 -8.05 -17.34 3.22
C ARG A 121 -6.55 -17.10 3.43
N LYS A 122 -6.00 -16.01 2.89
CA LYS A 122 -4.63 -15.53 3.15
C LYS A 122 -4.57 -14.54 4.32
N ASN A 123 -5.61 -14.43 5.16
CA ASN A 123 -5.72 -13.47 6.26
C ASN A 123 -5.65 -11.99 5.84
N VAL A 124 -6.05 -11.66 4.61
CA VAL A 124 -6.23 -10.27 4.20
C VAL A 124 -7.59 -9.80 4.74
N GLU A 125 -7.58 -8.69 5.47
CA GLU A 125 -8.80 -8.06 5.97
C GLU A 125 -9.36 -7.09 4.93
N PHE A 126 -10.68 -6.94 4.92
CA PHE A 126 -11.39 -6.03 4.03
C PHE A 126 -12.21 -5.05 4.86
N LEU A 127 -12.05 -3.76 4.56
CA LEU A 127 -12.88 -2.70 5.10
C LEU A 127 -13.70 -2.12 3.95
N ILE A 128 -15.03 -2.21 4.07
CA ILE A 128 -15.93 -1.59 3.12
C ILE A 128 -16.14 -0.14 3.54
N CYS A 129 -15.89 0.79 2.61
CA CYS A 129 -15.91 2.21 2.86
C CYS A 129 -16.44 2.91 1.59
N GLY A 130 -17.68 3.38 1.61
CA GLY A 130 -18.37 3.96 0.46
C GLY A 130 -19.04 2.93 -0.48
N GLU A 131 -20.01 3.42 -1.28
CA GLU A 131 -20.87 2.58 -2.14
C GLU A 131 -20.23 2.27 -3.50
N ASP A 132 -20.04 3.30 -4.35
CA ASP A 132 -19.45 3.16 -5.70
C ASP A 132 -17.93 3.29 -5.73
N LYS A 133 -17.36 4.03 -4.77
CA LYS A 133 -15.93 4.30 -4.64
C LYS A 133 -15.56 4.46 -3.17
N VAL A 134 -14.28 4.25 -2.86
CA VAL A 134 -13.74 4.49 -1.53
C VAL A 134 -13.96 5.94 -1.11
N ASP A 135 -14.57 6.15 0.05
CA ASP A 135 -14.83 7.47 0.61
C ASP A 135 -14.50 7.55 2.10
N PHE A 136 -13.29 8.04 2.42
CA PHE A 136 -12.81 8.22 3.80
C PHE A 136 -13.44 9.40 4.55
N LYS A 137 -14.37 10.15 3.95
CA LYS A 137 -15.00 11.31 4.60
C LYS A 137 -16.19 10.93 5.49
N ASN A 138 -16.77 9.75 5.28
CA ASN A 138 -17.94 9.26 6.01
C ASN A 138 -17.52 8.31 7.14
#